data_AF-A0A812HP37-F1
#
_entry.id   AF-A0A812HP37-F1
#
_cell.length_a   1.000
_cell.length_b   1.000
_cell.length_c   1.000
_cell.angle_alpha   90.00
_cell.angle_beta   90.00
_cell.angle_gamma   90.00
#
_symmetry.space_group_name_H-M   'P 1'
#
loop_
_entity.id
_entity.type
_entity.pdbx_description
1 polymer ?
#
loop_
_entity_poly.entity_id
_entity_poly.type
_entity_poly.pdbx_seq_one_letter_code
_entity_poly.pdbx_strand_id
1 'polypeptide(L)'
;IGAAACLMPLCFLSLCFWIIFLKLPRWLRRADAVYFRACSFLWMRYRPGAERFSIFFLCRNALIVLCPLLPSLSIKLVVLNVLLYSSLIATTLSQPWRVPASNALDMLLHVGLLVVLYMASMFAGHEVGTTGLIMATMISLVFILVMVAAIVATMLYGLGLYILRQRRKPWRFFLSHHKRAAGSFARLLKIQLQQSGYGFSVFLDTDNLRDLTELFGFAPP
;
A
#
# COMPACT_ATOMS: atom_id res chain seq x y z
N ILE A 1 16.38 -22.18 18.98
CA ILE A 1 15.20 -22.04 18.07
C ILE A 1 14.81 -20.57 17.89
N GLY A 2 14.60 -19.78 18.95
CA GLY A 2 14.22 -18.35 18.84
C GLY A 2 15.18 -17.46 18.04
N ALA A 3 16.49 -17.56 18.25
CA ALA A 3 17.47 -16.73 17.52
C ALA A 3 17.51 -17.04 16.00
N ALA A 4 17.39 -18.31 15.62
CA ALA A 4 17.34 -18.72 14.21
C ALA A 4 16.02 -18.29 13.54
N ALA A 5 14.91 -18.27 14.29
CA ALA A 5 13.63 -17.76 13.78
C ALA A 5 13.66 -16.24 13.53
N CYS A 6 14.40 -15.47 14.32
CA CYS A 6 14.57 -14.02 14.09
C CYS A 6 15.48 -13.68 12.90
N LEU A 7 16.37 -14.59 12.50
CA LEU A 7 17.26 -14.40 11.33
C LEU A 7 16.47 -14.26 10.03
N MET A 8 15.39 -15.03 9.85
CA MET A 8 14.60 -14.99 8.62
C MET A 8 13.95 -13.61 8.38
N PRO A 9 13.21 -12.99 9.32
CA PRO A 9 12.68 -11.63 9.17
C PRO A 9 13.77 -10.58 8.95
N LEU A 10 14.93 -10.71 9.61
CA LEU A 10 16.04 -9.78 9.45
C LEU A 10 16.68 -9.86 8.06
N CYS A 11 16.90 -11.07 7.55
CA CYS A 11 17.36 -11.31 6.18
C CYS A 11 16.34 -10.80 5.14
N PHE A 12 15.05 -10.99 5.41
CA PHE A 12 14.01 -10.46 4.54
C PHE A 12 14.00 -8.92 4.52
N LEU A 13 14.05 -8.28 5.70
CA LEU A 13 14.12 -6.82 5.81
C LEU A 13 15.36 -6.24 5.13
N SER A 14 16.53 -6.86 5.31
CA SER A 14 17.79 -6.42 4.69
C SER A 14 17.73 -6.56 3.16
N LEU A 15 17.14 -7.65 2.64
CA LEU A 15 16.91 -7.84 1.22
C LEU A 15 15.95 -6.75 0.66
N CYS A 16 14.83 -6.49 1.35
CA CYS A 16 13.90 -5.44 0.94
C CYS A 16 14.57 -4.06 0.91
N PHE A 17 15.36 -3.74 1.93
CA PHE A 17 16.14 -2.51 1.99
C PHE A 17 17.08 -2.39 0.79
N TRP A 18 17.87 -3.43 0.53
CA TRP A 18 18.79 -3.46 -0.61
C TRP A 18 18.07 -3.30 -1.95
N ILE A 19 16.92 -3.95 -2.12
CA ILE A 19 16.09 -3.84 -3.32
C ILE A 19 15.63 -2.40 -3.53
N ILE A 20 15.02 -1.78 -2.51
CA ILE A 20 14.39 -0.45 -2.63
C ILE A 20 15.42 0.66 -2.82
N PHE A 21 16.54 0.63 -2.08
CA PHE A 21 17.51 1.72 -2.11
C PHE A 21 18.54 1.60 -3.25
N LEU A 22 18.98 0.39 -3.60
CA LEU A 22 20.09 0.19 -4.54
C LEU A 22 19.68 -0.37 -5.90
N LYS A 23 18.72 -1.29 -5.94
CA LYS A 23 18.33 -1.97 -7.19
C LYS A 23 17.19 -1.28 -7.93
N LEU A 24 16.17 -0.82 -7.22
CA LEU A 24 15.00 -0.17 -7.82
C LEU A 24 15.37 0.99 -8.77
N PRO A 25 16.28 1.94 -8.41
CA PRO A 25 16.69 3.02 -9.32
C PRO A 25 17.47 2.53 -10.55
N ARG A 26 18.10 1.36 -10.47
CA ARG A 26 18.83 0.76 -11.60
C ARG A 26 17.88 0.03 -12.54
N TRP A 27 16.88 -0.67 -12.00
CA TRP A 27 15.86 -1.37 -12.79
C TRP A 27 14.91 -0.41 -13.52
N LEU A 28 14.50 0.67 -12.86
CA LEU A 28 13.70 1.74 -13.49
C LEU A 28 14.41 2.32 -14.73
N ARG A 29 15.74 2.44 -14.69
CA ARG A 29 16.53 2.92 -15.84
C ARG A 29 16.70 1.89 -16.96
N ARG A 30 16.68 0.59 -16.63
CA ARG A 30 16.90 -0.51 -17.59
C ARG A 30 15.61 -1.08 -18.19
N ALA A 31 14.44 -0.65 -17.70
CA ALA A 31 13.12 -1.13 -18.13
C ALA A 31 12.98 -2.67 -18.04
N ASP A 32 13.66 -3.30 -17.08
CA ASP A 32 13.65 -4.76 -16.92
C ASP A 32 12.35 -5.21 -16.22
N ALA A 33 11.38 -5.65 -17.02
CA ALA A 33 10.01 -5.92 -16.57
C ALA A 33 9.84 -7.19 -15.74
N VAL A 34 10.77 -8.15 -15.81
CA VAL A 34 10.64 -9.46 -15.14
C VAL A 34 10.88 -9.30 -13.64
N TYR A 35 12.04 -8.76 -13.27
CA TYR A 35 12.39 -8.51 -11.86
C TYR A 35 11.52 -7.43 -11.23
N PHE A 36 11.09 -6.45 -12.04
CA PHE A 36 10.14 -5.44 -11.61
C PHE A 36 8.80 -6.07 -11.20
N ARG A 37 8.29 -7.06 -11.94
CA ARG A 37 7.04 -7.74 -11.53
C ARG A 37 7.22 -8.63 -10.29
N ALA A 38 8.35 -9.32 -10.16
CA ALA A 38 8.62 -10.21 -9.04
C ALA A 38 8.60 -9.51 -7.67
N CYS A 39 9.13 -8.28 -7.58
CA CYS A 39 9.17 -7.52 -6.33
C CYS A 39 8.08 -6.43 -6.23
N SER A 40 7.08 -6.47 -7.12
CA SER A 40 5.99 -5.49 -7.23
C SER A 40 5.27 -5.20 -5.90
N PHE A 41 5.17 -6.18 -5.01
CA PHE A 41 4.54 -6.03 -3.68
C PHE A 41 5.18 -4.93 -2.83
N LEU A 42 6.46 -4.62 -3.04
CA LEU A 42 7.17 -3.60 -2.25
C LEU A 42 6.75 -2.19 -2.63
N TRP A 43 6.42 -1.91 -3.89
CA TRP A 43 6.18 -0.54 -4.36
C TRP A 43 4.83 -0.30 -5.03
N MET A 44 4.22 -1.29 -5.69
CA MET A 44 3.00 -1.07 -6.50
C MET A 44 1.80 -0.53 -5.70
N ARG A 45 1.77 -0.78 -4.39
CA ARG A 45 0.75 -0.28 -3.46
C ARG A 45 0.91 1.20 -3.10
N TYR A 46 2.11 1.74 -3.27
CA TYR A 46 2.45 3.11 -2.91
C TYR A 46 2.36 4.04 -4.14
N ARG A 47 2.26 5.35 -3.87
CA ARG A 47 2.38 6.37 -4.90
C ARG A 47 3.81 6.36 -5.48
N PRO A 48 3.98 6.68 -6.77
CA PRO A 48 5.31 6.91 -7.33
C PRO A 48 6.08 7.94 -6.50
N GLY A 49 7.31 7.61 -6.11
CA GLY A 49 8.15 8.43 -5.23
C GLY A 49 8.03 8.13 -3.72
N ALA A 50 6.99 7.39 -3.29
CA ALA A 50 6.78 7.00 -1.89
C ALA A 50 7.22 5.56 -1.58
N GLU A 51 7.97 4.91 -2.48
CA GLU A 51 8.31 3.48 -2.37
C GLU A 51 9.17 3.17 -1.14
N ARG A 52 9.93 4.16 -0.64
CA ARG A 52 10.73 4.05 0.59
C ARG A 52 9.88 3.79 1.83
N PHE A 53 8.61 4.21 1.80
CA PHE A 53 7.67 3.96 2.89
C PHE A 53 7.43 2.47 3.12
N SER A 54 7.66 1.62 2.10
CA SER A 54 7.59 0.15 2.24
C SER A 54 8.52 -0.37 3.33
N ILE A 55 9.73 0.17 3.43
CA ILE A 55 10.73 -0.22 4.42
C ILE A 55 10.30 0.24 5.80
N PHE A 56 9.88 1.50 5.92
CA PHE A 56 9.32 2.03 7.16
C PHE A 56 8.17 1.16 7.68
N PHE A 57 7.22 0.81 6.81
CA PHE A 57 6.08 -0.04 7.13
C PHE A 57 6.50 -1.43 7.61
N LEU A 58 7.46 -2.07 6.93
CA LEU A 58 7.96 -3.39 7.32
C LEU A 58 8.71 -3.35 8.66
N CYS A 59 9.57 -2.34 8.87
CA CYS A 59 10.28 -2.14 10.13
C CYS A 59 9.30 -1.90 11.29
N ARG A 60 8.31 -1.02 11.09
CA ARG A 60 7.25 -0.75 12.07
C ARG A 60 6.49 -2.02 12.46
N ASN A 61 6.10 -2.85 11.48
CA ASN A 61 5.42 -4.11 11.76
C ASN A 61 6.32 -5.10 12.52
N ALA A 62 7.59 -5.20 12.17
CA ALA A 62 8.55 -6.04 12.89
C ALA A 62 8.70 -5.59 14.35
N LEU A 63 8.83 -4.28 14.60
CA LEU A 63 8.94 -3.73 15.95
C LEU A 63 7.66 -3.98 16.80
N ILE A 64 6.47 -3.86 16.19
CA ILE A 64 5.21 -4.18 16.87
C ILE A 64 5.17 -5.66 17.30
N VAL A 65 5.61 -6.59 16.44
CA VAL A 65 5.65 -8.02 16.76
C VAL A 65 6.66 -8.35 17.85
N LEU A 66 7.74 -7.58 17.98
CA LEU A 66 8.74 -7.75 19.04
C LEU A 66 8.30 -7.16 20.39
N CYS A 67 7.36 -6.20 20.38
CA CYS A 67 6.93 -5.50 21.59
C CYS A 67 6.46 -6.43 22.74
N PRO A 68 5.72 -7.53 22.51
CA PRO A 68 5.32 -8.47 23.57
C PRO A 68 6.47 -9.11 24.33
N LEU A 69 7.68 -9.16 23.76
CA LEU A 69 8.88 -9.76 24.36
C LEU A 69 9.50 -8.90 25.47
N LEU A 70 9.07 -7.64 25.62
CA LEU A 70 9.58 -6.76 26.67
C LEU A 70 9.17 -7.29 28.06
N PRO A 71 9.98 -7.09 29.11
CA PRO A 71 9.73 -7.74 30.40
C PRO A 71 8.56 -7.13 31.17
N SER A 72 8.40 -5.81 31.15
CA SER A 72 7.37 -5.12 31.93
C SER A 72 6.18 -4.68 31.07
N LEU A 73 4.97 -4.76 31.63
CA LEU A 73 3.74 -4.28 30.98
C LEU A 73 3.80 -2.79 30.65
N SER A 74 4.30 -1.96 31.59
CA SER A 74 4.39 -0.50 31.38
C SER A 74 5.31 -0.15 30.21
N ILE A 75 6.47 -0.81 30.10
CA ILE A 75 7.38 -0.60 28.96
C ILE A 75 6.70 -1.06 27.64
N LYS A 76 5.95 -2.19 27.63
CA LYS A 76 5.19 -2.62 26.44
C LYS A 76 4.23 -1.54 25.96
N LEU A 77 3.42 -1.00 26.89
CA LEU A 77 2.41 0.01 26.57
C LEU A 77 3.05 1.32 26.06
N VAL A 78 4.12 1.78 26.70
CA VAL A 78 4.83 3.00 26.30
C VAL A 78 5.49 2.82 24.93
N VAL A 79 6.22 1.73 24.73
CA VAL A 79 6.90 1.45 23.44
C VAL A 79 5.88 1.32 22.31
N LEU A 80 4.78 0.58 22.53
CA LEU A 80 3.75 0.44 21.51
C LEU A 80 3.06 1.77 21.19
N ASN A 81 2.79 2.63 22.19
CA ASN A 81 2.25 3.97 21.95
C ASN A 81 3.19 4.83 21.10
N VAL A 82 4.47 4.91 21.46
CA VAL A 82 5.47 5.69 20.70
C VAL A 82 5.59 5.18 19.25
N LEU A 83 5.59 3.86 19.06
CA LEU A 83 5.61 3.25 17.73
C LEU A 83 4.35 3.58 16.92
N LEU A 84 3.16 3.48 17.52
CA LEU A 84 1.90 3.76 16.83
C LEU A 84 1.73 5.25 16.50
N TYR A 85 2.13 6.16 17.40
CA TYR A 85 2.10 7.61 17.14
C TYR A 85 3.08 8.03 16.05
N SER A 86 4.33 7.56 16.12
CA SER A 86 5.32 7.85 15.08
C SER A 86 4.88 7.29 13.72
N SER A 87 4.28 6.10 13.69
CA SER A 87 3.68 5.51 12.50
C SER A 87 2.51 6.33 11.95
N LEU A 88 1.60 6.78 12.83
CA LEU A 88 0.48 7.63 12.42
C LEU A 88 0.98 8.94 11.81
N ILE A 89 1.92 9.63 12.47
CA ILE A 89 2.51 10.88 11.96
C ILE A 89 3.18 10.64 10.60
N ALA A 90 3.98 9.58 10.47
CA ALA A 90 4.64 9.23 9.23
C ALA A 90 3.64 8.96 8.10
N THR A 91 2.58 8.19 8.35
CA THR A 91 1.51 7.93 7.37
C THR A 91 0.77 9.20 6.99
N THR A 92 0.40 10.04 7.97
CA THR A 92 -0.35 11.28 7.72
C THR A 92 0.46 12.28 6.91
N LEU A 93 1.75 12.43 7.17
CA LEU A 93 2.63 13.34 6.44
C LEU A 93 2.99 12.83 5.04
N SER A 94 3.23 11.53 4.90
CA SER A 94 3.69 10.97 3.62
C SER A 94 2.56 10.59 2.66
N GLN A 95 1.33 10.35 3.16
CA GLN A 95 0.17 9.89 2.39
C GLN A 95 0.57 8.84 1.34
N PRO A 96 1.22 7.74 1.77
CA PRO A 96 2.03 6.92 0.89
C PRO A 96 1.18 6.06 -0.05
N TRP A 97 -0.08 5.78 0.29
CA TRP A 97 -0.93 4.87 -0.46
C TRP A 97 -1.45 5.50 -1.76
N ARG A 98 -1.44 4.71 -2.83
CA ARG A 98 -1.87 5.15 -4.16
C ARG A 98 -3.32 5.60 -4.21
N VAL A 99 -4.19 4.90 -3.50
CA VAL A 99 -5.62 5.23 -3.38
C VAL A 99 -5.83 6.09 -2.13
N PRO A 100 -6.40 7.31 -2.24
CA PRO A 100 -6.64 8.19 -1.08
C PRO A 100 -7.45 7.52 0.04
N ALA A 101 -8.47 6.74 -0.31
CA ALA A 101 -9.28 5.99 0.65
C ALA A 101 -8.45 5.00 1.49
N SER A 102 -7.37 4.42 0.93
CA SER A 102 -6.46 3.55 1.68
C SER A 102 -5.63 4.31 2.71
N ASN A 103 -5.27 5.58 2.45
CA ASN A 103 -4.63 6.42 3.46
C ASN A 103 -5.59 6.72 4.62
N ALA A 104 -6.85 7.07 4.29
CA ALA A 104 -7.88 7.32 5.31
C ALA A 104 -8.12 6.07 6.17
N LEU A 105 -8.21 4.89 5.54
CA LEU A 105 -8.35 3.62 6.24
C LEU A 105 -7.14 3.34 7.15
N ASP A 106 -5.92 3.49 6.66
CA ASP A 106 -4.71 3.23 7.45
C ASP A 106 -4.60 4.17 8.65
N MET A 107 -4.93 5.47 8.47
CA MET A 107 -5.01 6.43 9.58
C MET A 107 -6.11 6.05 10.59
N LEU A 108 -7.30 5.65 10.12
CA LEU A 108 -8.39 5.19 10.97
C LEU A 108 -7.99 3.96 11.80
N LEU A 109 -7.33 2.99 11.19
CA LEU A 109 -6.82 1.80 11.87
C LEU A 109 -5.77 2.16 12.94
N HIS A 110 -4.88 3.12 12.67
CA HIS A 110 -3.90 3.59 13.64
C HIS A 110 -4.55 4.29 14.84
N VAL A 111 -5.45 5.23 14.59
CA VAL A 111 -6.23 5.90 15.65
C VAL A 111 -6.98 4.87 16.48
N GLY A 112 -7.53 3.87 15.81
CA GLY A 112 -8.25 2.80 16.48
C GLY A 112 -7.40 1.93 17.40
N LEU A 113 -6.25 1.49 16.91
CA LEU A 113 -5.30 0.74 17.73
C LEU A 113 -4.82 1.55 18.94
N LEU A 114 -4.62 2.86 18.77
CA LEU A 114 -4.29 3.76 19.89
C LEU A 114 -5.42 3.83 20.93
N VAL A 115 -6.68 3.94 20.51
CA VAL A 115 -7.84 3.93 21.43
C VAL A 115 -7.89 2.63 22.23
N VAL A 116 -7.75 1.47 21.55
CA VAL A 116 -7.71 0.17 22.23
C VAL A 116 -6.55 0.09 23.22
N LEU A 117 -5.38 0.59 22.83
CA LEU A 117 -4.20 0.60 23.69
C LEU A 117 -4.37 1.49 24.92
N TYR A 118 -5.00 2.66 24.77
CA TYR A 118 -5.33 3.54 25.89
C TYR A 118 -6.32 2.90 26.85
N MET A 119 -7.37 2.27 26.32
CA MET A 119 -8.30 1.51 27.16
C MET A 119 -7.57 0.41 27.91
N ALA A 120 -6.73 -0.39 27.24
CA ALA A 120 -5.92 -1.41 27.88
C ALA A 120 -5.00 -0.84 28.98
N SER A 121 -4.43 0.35 28.76
CA SER A 121 -3.57 1.01 29.76
C SER A 121 -4.32 1.47 31.00
N MET A 122 -5.59 1.89 30.87
CA MET A 122 -6.41 2.31 32.01
C MET A 122 -6.72 1.15 32.97
N PHE A 123 -6.81 -0.07 32.43
CA PHE A 123 -7.08 -1.29 33.21
C PHE A 123 -5.80 -2.02 33.62
N ALA A 124 -4.63 -1.57 33.17
CA ALA A 124 -3.35 -2.19 33.52
C ALA A 124 -2.97 -1.88 34.97
N GLY A 125 -2.91 -2.91 35.83
CA GLY A 125 -2.34 -2.82 37.17
C GLY A 125 -3.35 -2.55 38.31
N HIS A 126 -4.66 -2.51 38.02
CA HIS A 126 -5.69 -2.51 39.05
C HIS A 126 -6.37 -3.88 39.13
N GLU A 127 -6.81 -4.29 40.32
CA GLU A 127 -7.78 -5.39 40.45
C GLU A 127 -9.12 -4.91 39.92
N VAL A 128 -9.28 -5.04 38.59
CA VAL A 128 -10.51 -4.66 37.92
C VAL A 128 -11.58 -5.67 38.29
N GLY A 129 -12.63 -5.22 38.99
CA GLY A 129 -13.82 -6.04 39.21
C GLY A 129 -14.36 -6.57 37.88
N THR A 130 -15.04 -7.72 37.91
CA THR A 130 -15.56 -8.41 36.72
C THR A 130 -16.31 -7.48 35.75
N THR A 131 -17.06 -6.52 36.27
CA THR A 131 -17.81 -5.52 35.50
C THR A 131 -16.92 -4.60 34.65
N GLY A 132 -15.75 -4.18 35.16
CA GLY A 132 -14.82 -3.32 34.42
C GLY A 132 -14.14 -4.06 33.27
N LEU A 133 -13.77 -5.32 33.49
CA LEU A 133 -13.19 -6.18 32.46
C LEU A 133 -14.20 -6.46 31.34
N ILE A 134 -15.46 -6.73 31.69
CA ILE A 134 -16.54 -6.94 30.71
C ILE A 134 -16.76 -5.67 29.88
N MET A 135 -16.79 -4.47 30.49
CA MET A 135 -16.91 -3.23 29.73
C MET A 135 -15.73 -2.99 28.77
N ALA A 136 -14.49 -3.18 29.25
CA ALA A 136 -13.30 -3.00 28.43
C ALA A 136 -13.27 -3.95 27.20
N THR A 137 -13.63 -5.22 27.43
CA THR A 137 -13.72 -6.24 26.37
C THR A 137 -14.82 -5.94 25.37
N MET A 138 -16.00 -5.51 25.81
CA MET A 138 -17.10 -5.13 24.92
C MET A 138 -16.76 -3.92 24.05
N ILE A 139 -16.17 -2.87 24.63
CA ILE A 139 -15.73 -1.68 23.89
C ILE A 139 -14.68 -2.07 22.84
N SER A 140 -13.70 -2.89 23.22
CA SER A 140 -12.66 -3.37 22.30
C SER A 140 -13.26 -4.21 21.17
N LEU A 141 -14.24 -5.07 21.46
CA LEU A 141 -14.90 -5.92 20.47
C LEU A 141 -15.72 -5.10 19.46
N VAL A 142 -16.50 -4.14 19.94
CA VAL A 142 -17.24 -3.20 19.07
C VAL A 142 -16.27 -2.44 18.18
N PHE A 143 -15.15 -1.97 18.74
CA PHE A 143 -14.14 -1.25 17.99
C PHE A 143 -13.51 -2.12 16.89
N ILE A 144 -13.14 -3.37 17.21
CA ILE A 144 -12.62 -4.34 16.24
C ILE A 144 -13.65 -4.60 15.12
N LEU A 145 -14.92 -4.77 15.47
CA LEU A 145 -15.99 -5.00 14.49
C LEU A 145 -16.13 -3.82 13.52
N VAL A 146 -16.08 -2.58 14.02
CA VAL A 146 -16.11 -1.37 13.19
C VAL A 146 -14.90 -1.30 12.26
N MET A 147 -13.70 -1.65 12.74
CA MET A 147 -12.50 -1.69 11.90
C MET A 147 -12.58 -2.74 10.81
N VAL A 148 -13.07 -3.95 11.13
CA VAL A 148 -13.28 -5.01 10.13
C VAL A 148 -14.30 -4.56 9.09
N ALA A 149 -15.41 -3.94 9.51
CA ALA A 149 -16.39 -3.39 8.59
C ALA A 149 -15.80 -2.32 7.66
N ALA A 150 -14.95 -1.42 8.18
CA ALA A 150 -14.26 -0.41 7.38
C ALA A 150 -13.29 -1.03 6.36
N ILE A 151 -12.57 -2.08 6.72
CA ILE A 151 -11.71 -2.84 5.80
C ILE A 151 -12.54 -3.49 4.70
N VAL A 152 -13.64 -4.15 5.05
CA VAL A 152 -14.54 -4.79 4.06
C VAL A 152 -15.14 -3.73 3.12
N ALA A 153 -15.62 -2.60 3.66
CA ALA A 153 -16.18 -1.52 2.86
C ALA A 153 -15.17 -0.95 1.86
N THR A 154 -13.93 -0.73 2.29
CA THR A 154 -12.86 -0.23 1.39
C THR A 154 -12.42 -1.27 0.36
N MET A 155 -12.42 -2.57 0.70
CA MET A 155 -12.20 -3.64 -0.28
C MET A 155 -13.31 -3.68 -1.33
N LEU A 156 -14.58 -3.64 -0.92
CA LEU A 156 -15.73 -3.61 -1.84
C LEU A 156 -15.71 -2.36 -2.72
N TYR A 157 -15.38 -1.21 -2.17
CA TYR A 157 -15.19 0.02 -2.92
C TYR A 157 -14.07 -0.11 -3.97
N GLY A 158 -12.91 -0.65 -3.57
CA GLY A 158 -11.78 -0.90 -4.47
C GLY A 158 -12.12 -1.88 -5.59
N LEU A 159 -12.84 -2.96 -5.26
CA LEU A 159 -13.34 -3.93 -6.24
C LEU A 159 -14.33 -3.27 -7.22
N GLY A 160 -15.26 -2.46 -6.71
CA GLY A 160 -16.19 -1.69 -7.55
C GLY A 160 -15.46 -0.77 -8.52
N LEU A 161 -14.48 -0.01 -8.04
CA LEU A 161 -13.62 0.82 -8.89
C LEU A 161 -12.85 0.00 -9.92
N TYR A 162 -12.32 -1.16 -9.55
CA TYR A 162 -11.61 -2.05 -10.47
C TYR A 162 -12.53 -2.54 -11.59
N ILE A 163 -13.73 -3.02 -11.26
CA ILE A 163 -14.72 -3.49 -12.25
C ILE A 163 -15.16 -2.33 -13.16
N LEU A 164 -15.45 -1.15 -12.60
CA LEU A 164 -15.83 0.02 -13.38
C LEU A 164 -14.71 0.49 -14.32
N ARG A 165 -13.45 0.43 -13.88
CA ARG A 165 -12.28 0.75 -14.73
C ARG A 165 -12.06 -0.25 -15.85
N GLN A 166 -12.20 -1.54 -15.57
CA GLN A 166 -12.14 -2.62 -16.58
C GLN A 166 -13.18 -2.38 -17.69
N ARG A 167 -14.39 -1.96 -17.32
CA ARG A 167 -15.46 -1.65 -18.29
C ARG A 167 -15.29 -0.33 -19.04
N ARG A 168 -14.36 0.52 -18.64
CA ARG A 168 -14.16 1.87 -19.19
C ARG A 168 -12.98 1.99 -20.13
N LYS A 169 -12.26 0.93 -20.51
CA LYS A 169 -11.19 1.03 -21.52
C LYS A 169 -11.79 1.52 -22.84
N PRO A 170 -11.68 2.81 -23.20
CA PRO A 170 -12.35 3.35 -24.38
C PRO A 170 -11.66 2.91 -25.66
N TRP A 171 -10.50 2.25 -25.56
CA TRP A 171 -9.56 1.93 -26.63
C TRP A 171 -9.34 0.42 -26.71
N ARG A 172 -9.43 -0.12 -27.93
CA ARG A 172 -9.08 -1.52 -28.23
C ARG A 172 -7.59 -1.73 -28.42
N PHE A 173 -6.88 -0.73 -28.94
CA PHE A 173 -5.44 -0.81 -29.20
C PHE A 173 -4.67 0.27 -28.43
N PHE A 174 -3.53 -0.13 -27.86
CA PHE A 174 -2.56 0.77 -27.25
C PHE A 174 -1.28 0.76 -28.08
N LEU A 175 -0.98 1.89 -28.72
CA LEU A 175 0.23 2.06 -29.53
C LEU A 175 1.35 2.69 -28.70
N SER A 176 2.34 1.85 -28.35
CA SER A 176 3.62 2.30 -27.81
C SER A 176 4.64 2.45 -28.94
N HIS A 177 5.44 3.51 -28.92
CA HIS A 177 6.45 3.75 -29.93
C HIS A 177 7.65 4.53 -29.38
N HIS A 178 8.81 4.40 -30.04
CA HIS A 178 9.96 5.22 -29.73
C HIS A 178 9.74 6.66 -30.21
N LYS A 179 9.61 7.61 -29.28
CA LYS A 179 9.16 8.99 -29.53
C LYS A 179 9.91 9.71 -30.66
N ARG A 180 11.21 9.45 -30.83
CA ARG A 180 12.05 10.11 -31.85
C ARG A 180 12.07 9.42 -33.22
N ALA A 181 11.84 8.10 -33.26
CA ALA A 181 12.11 7.30 -34.46
C ALA A 181 10.85 6.78 -35.14
N ALA A 182 9.78 6.54 -34.36
CA ALA A 182 8.61 5.82 -34.83
C ALA A 182 7.30 6.62 -34.68
N GLY A 183 7.37 7.92 -34.38
CA GLY A 183 6.18 8.76 -34.16
C GLY A 183 5.28 8.87 -35.39
N SER A 184 5.87 9.14 -36.56
CA SER A 184 5.15 9.25 -37.82
C SER A 184 4.47 7.94 -38.22
N PHE A 185 5.19 6.82 -38.05
CA PHE A 185 4.65 5.49 -38.31
C PHE A 185 3.53 5.12 -37.34
N ALA A 186 3.68 5.42 -36.04
CA ALA A 186 2.64 5.16 -35.05
C ALA A 186 1.36 5.96 -35.32
N ARG A 187 1.47 7.21 -35.79
CA ARG A 187 0.32 8.00 -36.25
C ARG A 187 -0.31 7.42 -37.52
N LEU A 188 0.49 7.02 -38.50
CA LEU A 188 -0.02 6.35 -39.70
C LEU A 188 -0.78 5.07 -39.34
N LEU A 189 -0.21 4.24 -38.47
CA LEU A 189 -0.83 3.01 -37.99
C LEU A 189 -2.13 3.28 -37.21
N LYS A 190 -2.18 4.33 -36.38
CA LYS A 190 -3.40 4.79 -35.72
C LYS A 190 -4.49 5.12 -36.73
N ILE A 191 -4.18 5.90 -37.77
CA ILE A 191 -5.13 6.28 -38.83
C ILE A 191 -5.64 5.03 -39.56
N GLN A 192 -4.74 4.13 -39.97
CA GLN A 192 -5.09 2.89 -40.67
C GLN A 192 -6.00 1.99 -39.81
N LEU A 193 -5.68 1.83 -38.52
CA LEU A 193 -6.51 1.05 -37.59
C LEU A 193 -7.91 1.67 -37.38
N GLN A 194 -8.01 3.00 -37.31
CA GLN A 194 -9.28 3.71 -37.20
C GLN A 194 -10.11 3.63 -38.50
N GLN A 195 -9.45 3.56 -39.66
CA GLN A 195 -10.10 3.41 -40.96
C GLN A 195 -10.53 1.97 -41.26
N SER A 196 -9.89 0.96 -40.66
CA SER A 196 -10.15 -0.47 -40.94
C SER A 196 -11.47 -1.01 -40.36
N GLY A 197 -12.22 -0.23 -39.57
CA GLY A 197 -13.54 -0.65 -39.10
C GLY A 197 -14.19 0.26 -38.07
N TYR A 198 -15.52 0.21 -38.00
CA TYR A 198 -16.30 0.97 -37.03
C TYR A 198 -16.05 0.42 -35.60
N GLY A 199 -15.56 1.28 -34.70
CA GLY A 199 -15.31 0.94 -33.30
C GLY A 199 -13.88 0.55 -32.93
N PHE A 200 -12.90 0.67 -33.84
CA PHE A 200 -11.48 0.56 -33.47
C PHE A 200 -10.97 1.87 -32.90
N SER A 201 -11.09 1.99 -31.59
CA SER A 201 -10.53 3.09 -30.81
C SER A 201 -9.07 2.78 -30.45
N VAL A 202 -8.18 3.73 -30.74
CA VAL A 202 -6.74 3.56 -30.61
C VAL A 202 -6.19 4.64 -29.68
N PHE A 203 -5.50 4.23 -28.62
CA PHE A 203 -4.76 5.14 -27.74
C PHE A 203 -3.32 5.26 -28.25
N LEU A 204 -2.89 6.48 -28.54
CA LEU A 204 -1.50 6.80 -28.86
C LEU A 204 -0.95 7.73 -27.79
N ASP A 205 0.12 7.28 -27.14
CA ASP A 205 0.71 7.92 -25.96
C ASP A 205 1.02 9.42 -26.19
N THR A 206 1.59 9.77 -27.34
CA THR A 206 1.95 11.16 -27.67
C THR A 206 0.76 12.09 -27.89
N ASP A 207 -0.40 11.56 -28.25
CA ASP A 207 -1.57 12.38 -28.58
C ASP A 207 -2.53 12.51 -27.38
N ASN A 208 -2.56 11.49 -26.50
CA ASN A 208 -3.60 11.35 -25.50
C ASN A 208 -3.07 11.42 -24.05
N LEU A 209 -1.76 11.30 -23.80
CA LEU A 209 -1.22 11.32 -22.45
C LEU A 209 -1.02 12.74 -21.92
N ARG A 210 -1.92 13.18 -21.02
CA ARG A 210 -1.81 14.46 -20.30
C ARG A 210 -1.14 14.33 -18.93
N ASP A 211 -1.26 13.15 -18.31
CA ASP A 211 -0.67 12.80 -17.02
C ASP A 211 -0.05 11.39 -17.09
N LEU A 212 1.22 11.25 -16.68
CA LEU A 212 1.92 9.95 -16.63
C LEU A 212 1.26 8.96 -15.66
N THR A 213 0.51 9.44 -14.68
CA THR A 213 -0.21 8.60 -13.72
C THR A 213 -1.29 7.76 -14.40
N GLU A 214 -1.84 8.26 -15.50
CA GLU A 214 -2.85 7.57 -16.31
C GLU A 214 -2.25 6.40 -17.11
N LEU A 215 -1.00 6.53 -17.58
CA LEU A 215 -0.29 5.48 -18.33
C LEU A 215 -0.25 4.15 -17.56
N PHE A 216 0.10 4.24 -16.28
CA PHE A 216 0.22 3.09 -15.37
C PHE A 216 -1.14 2.56 -14.87
N GLY A 217 -2.24 3.23 -15.20
CA GLY A 217 -3.61 2.76 -14.97
C GLY A 217 -4.22 2.01 -16.16
N PHE A 218 -3.70 2.24 -17.37
CA PHE A 218 -4.25 1.67 -18.61
C PHE A 218 -3.49 0.45 -19.15
N ALA A 219 -2.18 0.37 -18.87
CA ALA A 219 -1.40 -0.81 -19.21
C ALA A 219 -1.93 -2.04 -18.42
N PRO A 220 -2.22 -3.17 -19.07
CA PRO A 220 -2.49 -4.41 -18.36
C PRO A 220 -1.26 -4.84 -17.54
N PRO A 221 -1.43 -5.60 -16.45
CA PRO A 221 -0.30 -6.21 -15.72
C PRO A 221 0.58 -7.11 -16.62
#